data_AF-A0A970GE92-F1
#
_entry.id   AF-A0A970GE92-F1
#
_cell.length_a   1.000
_cell.length_b   1.000
_cell.length_c   1.000
_cell.angle_alpha   90.00
_cell.angle_beta   90.00
_cell.angle_gamma   90.00
#
_symmetry.space_group_name_H-M   'P 1'
#
loop_
_entity.id
_entity.type
_entity.pdbx_description
1 polymer ?
#
loop_
_entity_poly.entity_id
_entity_poly.type
_entity_poly.pdbx_seq_one_letter_code
_entity_poly.pdbx_strand_id
1 'polypeptide(L)'
;MKFYRSHILVSINETSLAAGVQEFITALRNELAKNDLAEEINILETGPLGFFGRGICLTVYPENINYEGVKIEDIPELVQEHFLKGRPVKRLMVGVTEKFSPKFNYENRIVLRNSGIIDPENIDDYIGAGGYVALEKALTNMQPNDIIAEVKKSGLKGRGGAAFPAGLKWSFTAGLNVPQKYVVVNADEGEPGTFKDRLIMEGDPHQLLEGIILCARAVGASKAYIYIRGEYKLCIARLEKAIKQAYDYGILGKNIFDSGFDLDIELKIGAGAYVCGEETALIESLEGNRGTPRWKPPFPGVEGLWKAPTIVNNVETLANVPFIIAKGADEFLQYGTPDCPGTKVYTILGDVAYPGLCEVDMGTTLRTIINDYAGGMKKGFRFKAALVGGAAGVILSDRLLDVKMDFTSLNQYSAVLGSGAILVLNEHQSIVDLLWSILRFFRHESCGKCSPCKNGTQQLYQLISKIRKGNGTMEDVNLMLLIAETMQQTSFCALGQSPIMAVRSAIENFTDEFIEITKK
;
A
#
# COMPACT_ATOMS: atom_id res chain seq x y z
N MET A 1 -4.65 -21.07 -27.70
CA MET A 1 -4.89 -19.66 -27.32
C MET A 1 -5.71 -19.00 -28.40
N LYS A 2 -6.87 -18.43 -28.07
CA LYS A 2 -7.58 -17.52 -28.97
C LYS A 2 -6.77 -16.22 -29.09
N PHE A 3 -6.66 -15.68 -30.30
CA PHE A 3 -5.92 -14.45 -30.55
C PHE A 3 -6.90 -13.27 -30.51
N TYR A 4 -6.72 -12.36 -29.55
CA TYR A 4 -7.50 -11.12 -29.45
C TYR A 4 -6.67 -9.97 -30.00
N ARG A 5 -7.25 -9.12 -30.85
CA ARG A 5 -6.55 -7.96 -31.43
C ARG A 5 -6.44 -6.79 -30.45
N SER A 6 -7.31 -6.73 -29.44
CA SER A 6 -7.35 -5.67 -28.44
C SER A 6 -7.80 -6.21 -27.08
N HIS A 7 -7.27 -5.61 -26.02
CA HIS A 7 -7.63 -5.91 -24.64
C HIS A 7 -8.19 -4.66 -23.97
N ILE A 8 -9.40 -4.77 -23.44
CA ILE A 8 -10.04 -3.74 -22.62
C ILE A 8 -9.82 -4.13 -21.16
N LEU A 9 -8.99 -3.37 -20.48
CA LEU A 9 -8.78 -3.51 -19.05
C LEU A 9 -9.81 -2.68 -18.30
N VAL A 10 -10.65 -3.33 -17.52
CA VAL A 10 -11.65 -2.68 -16.69
C VAL A 10 -11.14 -2.68 -15.27
N SER A 11 -10.93 -1.49 -14.70
CA SER A 11 -10.48 -1.40 -13.32
C SER A 11 -11.60 -1.78 -12.35
N ILE A 12 -11.37 -2.80 -11.54
CA ILE A 12 -12.26 -3.23 -10.46
C ILE A 12 -11.70 -2.73 -9.14
N ASN A 13 -12.42 -1.80 -8.52
CA ASN A 13 -12.13 -1.22 -7.22
C ASN A 13 -13.40 -0.71 -6.59
N GLU A 14 -13.34 -0.23 -5.34
CA GLU A 14 -14.55 0.25 -4.64
C GLU A 14 -15.30 1.35 -5.38
N THR A 15 -14.59 2.28 -6.02
CA THR A 15 -15.24 3.38 -6.74
C THR A 15 -15.91 2.92 -8.04
N SER A 16 -15.33 1.94 -8.74
CA SER A 16 -15.96 1.37 -9.93
C SER A 16 -17.10 0.41 -9.56
N LEU A 17 -16.97 -0.36 -8.48
CA LEU A 17 -18.05 -1.17 -7.91
C LEU A 17 -19.25 -0.31 -7.49
N ALA A 18 -19.01 0.80 -6.78
CA ALA A 18 -20.04 1.77 -6.42
C ALA A 18 -20.69 2.43 -7.65
N ALA A 19 -19.94 2.57 -8.75
CA ALA A 19 -20.43 3.09 -10.02
C ALA A 19 -21.14 2.04 -10.90
N GLY A 20 -21.30 0.79 -10.44
CA GLY A 20 -22.00 -0.26 -11.18
C GLY A 20 -21.15 -0.97 -12.25
N VAL A 21 -19.83 -1.12 -12.03
CA VAL A 21 -18.91 -1.70 -13.04
C VAL A 21 -19.30 -3.11 -13.49
N GLN A 22 -19.95 -3.92 -12.65
CA GLN A 22 -20.38 -5.27 -13.04
C GLN A 22 -21.51 -5.25 -14.08
N GLU A 23 -22.46 -4.34 -13.91
CA GLU A 23 -23.53 -4.09 -14.89
C GLU A 23 -22.93 -3.53 -16.18
N PHE A 24 -21.96 -2.62 -16.05
CA PHE A 24 -21.22 -2.07 -17.18
C PHE A 24 -20.46 -3.13 -17.98
N ILE A 25 -19.71 -4.03 -17.33
CA ILE A 25 -18.97 -5.11 -18.00
C ILE A 25 -19.94 -6.03 -18.74
N THR A 26 -21.07 -6.36 -18.11
CA THR A 26 -22.10 -7.20 -18.72
C THR A 26 -22.68 -6.52 -19.96
N ALA A 27 -23.02 -5.24 -19.86
CA ALA A 27 -23.51 -4.44 -20.98
C ALA A 27 -22.47 -4.31 -22.10
N LEU A 28 -21.18 -4.13 -21.75
CA LEU A 28 -20.08 -4.03 -22.71
C LEU A 28 -19.84 -5.35 -23.44
N ARG A 29 -19.84 -6.49 -22.72
CA ARG A 29 -19.77 -7.83 -23.34
C ARG A 29 -20.91 -8.04 -24.32
N ASN A 30 -22.13 -7.68 -23.94
CA ASN A 30 -23.31 -7.79 -24.80
C ASN A 30 -23.20 -6.90 -26.04
N GLU A 31 -22.70 -5.68 -25.91
CA GLU A 31 -22.57 -4.76 -27.04
C GLU A 31 -21.43 -5.16 -27.99
N LEU A 32 -20.31 -5.69 -27.49
CA LEU A 32 -19.27 -6.30 -28.32
C LEU A 32 -19.80 -7.50 -29.10
N ALA A 33 -20.61 -8.35 -28.46
CA ALA A 33 -21.23 -9.50 -29.12
C ALA A 33 -22.19 -9.09 -30.24
N LYS A 34 -22.98 -8.02 -30.06
CA LYS A 34 -23.88 -7.49 -31.11
C LYS A 34 -23.14 -6.96 -32.34
N ASN A 35 -21.88 -6.54 -32.18
CA ASN A 35 -21.06 -5.97 -33.24
C ASN A 35 -20.03 -6.99 -33.79
N ASP A 36 -20.21 -8.29 -33.49
CA ASP A 36 -19.31 -9.39 -33.88
C ASP A 36 -17.86 -9.24 -33.39
N LEU A 37 -17.63 -8.47 -32.32
CA LEU A 37 -16.30 -8.19 -31.76
C LEU A 37 -15.91 -9.09 -30.58
N ALA A 38 -16.81 -9.96 -30.11
CA ALA A 38 -16.60 -10.76 -28.89
C ALA A 38 -15.41 -11.74 -28.97
N GLU A 39 -15.08 -12.20 -30.18
CA GLU A 39 -13.93 -13.09 -30.43
C GLU A 39 -12.65 -12.31 -30.79
N GLU A 40 -12.74 -11.01 -31.02
CA GLU A 40 -11.60 -10.14 -31.38
C GLU A 40 -11.11 -9.29 -30.20
N ILE A 41 -11.98 -8.96 -29.26
CA ILE A 41 -11.69 -8.05 -28.15
C ILE A 41 -11.94 -8.75 -26.82
N ASN A 42 -10.90 -8.87 -26.01
CA ASN A 42 -11.01 -9.46 -24.69
C ASN A 42 -11.24 -8.37 -23.63
N ILE A 43 -12.14 -8.63 -22.69
CA ILE A 43 -12.35 -7.77 -21.53
C ILE A 43 -11.70 -8.45 -20.33
N LEU A 44 -10.67 -7.81 -19.78
CA LEU A 44 -9.96 -8.26 -18.60
C LEU A 44 -10.34 -7.37 -17.43
N GLU A 45 -10.82 -8.00 -16.37
CA GLU A 45 -11.02 -7.34 -15.09
C GLU A 45 -9.67 -7.23 -14.41
N THR A 46 -9.22 -6.03 -14.08
CA THR A 46 -7.91 -5.83 -13.47
C THR A 46 -8.01 -4.97 -12.21
N GLY A 47 -6.93 -4.91 -11.44
CA GLY A 47 -6.84 -4.00 -10.30
C GLY A 47 -6.87 -2.51 -10.72
N PRO A 48 -6.67 -1.59 -9.78
CA PRO A 48 -6.55 -0.17 -10.11
C PRO A 48 -5.42 0.16 -11.06
N LEU A 49 -5.79 0.89 -12.12
CA LEU A 49 -4.90 1.37 -13.18
C LEU A 49 -4.12 2.65 -12.78
N GLY A 50 -4.30 3.11 -11.54
CA GLY A 50 -3.51 4.19 -10.95
C GLY A 50 -4.21 5.55 -10.79
N PHE A 51 -5.51 5.64 -11.07
CA PHE A 51 -6.34 6.82 -10.79
C PHE A 51 -7.64 6.42 -10.08
N PHE A 52 -8.10 7.25 -9.13
CA PHE A 52 -9.23 6.95 -8.25
C PHE A 52 -10.30 8.03 -8.24
N GLY A 53 -11.53 7.65 -7.87
CA GLY A 53 -12.63 8.60 -7.64
C GLY A 53 -13.28 9.17 -8.90
N ARG A 54 -13.02 8.57 -10.07
CA ARG A 54 -13.58 8.99 -11.37
C ARG A 54 -14.54 7.94 -11.95
N GLY A 55 -15.19 7.13 -11.13
CA GLY A 55 -16.15 6.12 -11.59
C GLY A 55 -15.50 4.95 -12.33
N ILE A 56 -16.11 4.51 -13.44
CA ILE A 56 -15.60 3.39 -14.24
C ILE A 56 -14.48 3.87 -15.16
N CYS A 57 -13.35 3.18 -15.08
CA CYS A 57 -12.11 3.53 -15.75
C CYS A 57 -11.63 2.36 -16.61
N LEU A 58 -11.22 2.66 -17.84
CA LEU A 58 -10.82 1.65 -18.83
C LEU A 58 -9.45 1.98 -19.41
N THR A 59 -8.62 0.97 -19.64
CA THR A 59 -7.42 1.09 -20.49
C THR A 59 -7.56 0.14 -21.68
N VAL A 60 -7.31 0.64 -22.89
CA VAL A 60 -7.41 -0.13 -24.12
C VAL A 60 -6.01 -0.37 -24.69
N TYR A 61 -5.62 -1.63 -24.81
CA TYR A 61 -4.38 -2.07 -25.45
C TYR A 61 -4.63 -2.57 -26.87
N PRO A 62 -3.66 -2.41 -27.81
CA PRO A 62 -2.28 -1.96 -27.60
C PRO A 62 -2.07 -0.44 -27.55
N GLU A 63 -3.10 0.36 -27.84
CA GLU A 63 -2.99 1.82 -28.02
C GLU A 63 -2.68 2.58 -26.72
N ASN A 64 -2.84 1.92 -25.57
CA ASN A 64 -2.67 2.47 -24.22
C ASN A 64 -3.54 3.73 -23.97
N ILE A 65 -4.77 3.70 -24.47
CA ILE A 65 -5.75 4.78 -24.29
C ILE A 65 -6.51 4.57 -22.99
N ASN A 66 -6.62 5.63 -22.20
CA ASN A 66 -7.26 5.60 -20.89
C ASN A 66 -8.57 6.42 -20.93
N TYR A 67 -9.66 5.81 -20.49
CA TYR A 67 -10.97 6.42 -20.33
C TYR A 67 -11.33 6.55 -18.85
N GLU A 68 -12.05 7.61 -18.50
CA GLU A 68 -12.51 7.88 -17.14
C GLU A 68 -14.00 8.27 -17.12
N GLY A 69 -14.67 8.03 -16.00
CA GLY A 69 -16.06 8.46 -15.81
C GLY A 69 -17.05 7.81 -16.78
N VAL A 70 -16.69 6.67 -17.36
CA VAL A 70 -17.48 6.01 -18.39
C VAL A 70 -18.77 5.48 -17.78
N LYS A 71 -19.88 5.66 -18.49
CA LYS A 71 -21.19 5.16 -18.09
C LYS A 71 -21.72 4.13 -19.06
N ILE A 72 -22.76 3.41 -18.64
CA ILE A 72 -23.42 2.40 -19.48
C ILE A 72 -23.93 3.03 -20.78
N GLU A 73 -24.38 4.29 -20.74
CA GLU A 73 -24.88 5.01 -21.91
C GLU A 73 -23.77 5.33 -22.94
N ASP A 74 -22.51 5.32 -22.52
CA ASP A 74 -21.35 5.59 -23.38
C ASP A 74 -20.88 4.35 -24.15
N ILE A 75 -21.33 3.14 -23.75
CA ILE A 75 -20.90 1.86 -24.34
C ILE A 75 -21.13 1.81 -25.86
N PRO A 76 -22.31 2.19 -26.40
CA PRO A 76 -22.52 2.13 -27.84
C PRO A 76 -21.55 3.03 -28.63
N GLU A 77 -21.24 4.23 -28.12
CA GLU A 77 -20.28 5.12 -28.75
C GLU A 77 -18.85 4.56 -28.68
N LEU A 78 -18.45 4.02 -27.53
CA LEU A 78 -17.13 3.37 -27.36
C LEU A 78 -16.95 2.20 -28.32
N VAL A 79 -17.96 1.33 -28.43
CA VAL A 79 -17.90 0.17 -29.33
C VAL A 79 -17.85 0.61 -30.79
N GLN A 80 -18.70 1.56 -31.19
CA GLN A 80 -18.76 2.00 -32.59
C GLN A 80 -17.56 2.84 -33.02
N GLU A 81 -17.12 3.81 -32.22
CA GLU A 81 -16.04 4.71 -32.61
C GLU A 81 -14.69 4.07 -32.34
N HIS A 82 -14.45 3.58 -31.13
CA HIS A 82 -13.13 3.09 -30.77
C HIS A 82 -12.91 1.64 -31.21
N PHE A 83 -13.74 0.71 -30.73
CA PHE A 83 -13.47 -0.72 -30.92
C PHE A 83 -13.73 -1.21 -32.35
N LEU A 84 -14.68 -0.61 -33.06
CA LEU A 84 -15.00 -0.96 -34.44
C LEU A 84 -14.21 -0.10 -35.46
N LYS A 85 -14.20 1.23 -35.29
CA LYS A 85 -13.60 2.17 -36.27
C LYS A 85 -12.17 2.62 -35.93
N GLY A 86 -11.63 2.26 -34.77
CA GLY A 86 -10.29 2.64 -34.34
C GLY A 86 -10.13 4.12 -33.96
N ARG A 87 -11.22 4.84 -33.70
CA ARG A 87 -11.21 6.27 -33.35
C ARG A 87 -11.48 6.48 -31.86
N PRO A 88 -10.50 6.94 -31.07
CA PRO A 88 -10.67 7.15 -29.64
C PRO A 88 -11.74 8.20 -29.33
N VAL A 89 -12.58 7.93 -28.32
CA VAL A 89 -13.68 8.82 -27.93
C VAL A 89 -13.13 9.95 -27.06
N LYS A 90 -12.66 11.03 -27.70
CA LYS A 90 -11.93 12.15 -27.06
C LYS A 90 -12.61 12.76 -25.82
N ARG A 91 -13.95 12.78 -25.78
CA ARG A 91 -14.71 13.35 -24.64
C ARG A 91 -14.62 12.49 -23.36
N LEU A 92 -14.36 11.18 -23.52
CA LEU A 92 -14.28 10.21 -22.42
C LEU A 92 -12.83 9.92 -22.02
N MET A 93 -11.87 10.28 -22.87
CA MET A 93 -10.47 10.07 -22.59
C MET A 93 -10.06 10.87 -21.36
N VAL A 94 -9.22 10.27 -20.52
CA VAL A 94 -8.51 11.00 -19.46
C VAL A 94 -7.85 12.20 -20.12
N GLY A 95 -8.11 13.40 -19.60
CA GLY A 95 -7.71 14.66 -20.22
C GLY A 95 -6.22 14.73 -20.53
N VAL A 96 -5.84 14.37 -21.76
CA VAL A 96 -4.49 14.57 -22.29
C VAL A 96 -4.36 16.07 -22.53
N THR A 97 -3.69 16.76 -21.61
CA THR A 97 -3.24 18.13 -21.89
C THR A 97 -1.88 18.06 -22.58
N GLU A 98 -1.51 19.06 -23.38
CA GLU A 98 -0.16 19.15 -23.98
C GLU A 98 0.98 19.03 -22.94
N LYS A 99 0.69 19.21 -21.65
CA LYS A 99 1.66 19.18 -20.55
C LYS A 99 1.68 17.86 -19.75
N PHE A 100 0.68 16.99 -19.89
CA PHE A 100 0.59 15.76 -19.10
C PHE A 100 -0.23 14.69 -19.80
N SER A 101 0.43 13.59 -20.16
CA SER A 101 -0.19 12.32 -20.49
C SER A 101 0.15 11.36 -19.36
N PRO A 102 -0.81 10.90 -18.56
CA PRO A 102 -0.49 9.98 -17.48
C PRO A 102 0.07 8.68 -18.05
N LYS A 103 1.31 8.35 -17.67
CA LYS A 103 1.99 7.12 -18.07
C LYS A 103 1.69 6.03 -17.07
N PHE A 104 0.53 5.38 -17.20
CA PHE A 104 0.05 4.44 -16.19
C PHE A 104 0.71 3.05 -16.22
N ASN A 105 1.70 2.84 -17.08
CA ASN A 105 2.54 1.65 -17.11
C ASN A 105 4.00 2.12 -17.13
N TYR A 106 4.58 2.34 -15.94
CA TYR A 106 5.96 2.83 -15.81
C TYR A 106 6.91 1.68 -16.14
N GLU A 107 8.00 1.98 -16.87
CA GLU A 107 8.99 0.97 -17.29
C GLU A 107 9.71 0.30 -16.10
N ASN A 108 9.65 0.90 -14.90
CA ASN A 108 10.39 0.49 -13.70
C ASN A 108 9.49 0.07 -12.53
N ARG A 109 8.52 -0.84 -12.75
CA ARG A 109 7.70 -1.41 -11.68
C ARG A 109 8.24 -2.76 -11.22
N ILE A 110 8.28 -2.96 -9.91
CA ILE A 110 8.62 -4.22 -9.27
C ILE A 110 7.36 -4.87 -8.70
N VAL A 111 6.69 -4.20 -7.77
CA VAL A 111 5.55 -4.80 -7.05
C VAL A 111 4.23 -4.69 -7.80
N LEU A 112 4.07 -3.70 -8.68
CA LEU A 112 2.89 -3.51 -9.53
C LEU A 112 3.14 -3.89 -10.99
N ARG A 113 4.20 -4.68 -11.27
CA ARG A 113 4.62 -5.03 -12.65
C ARG A 113 3.55 -5.76 -13.45
N ASN A 114 2.70 -6.53 -12.78
CA ASN A 114 1.64 -7.31 -13.42
C ASN A 114 0.26 -6.61 -13.36
N SER A 115 0.14 -5.55 -12.56
CA SER A 115 -1.11 -4.82 -12.41
C SER A 115 -1.51 -4.15 -13.73
N GLY A 116 -2.68 -4.49 -14.25
CA GLY A 116 -3.11 -4.05 -15.57
C GLY A 116 -2.47 -4.81 -16.74
N ILE A 117 -1.86 -5.98 -16.51
CA ILE A 117 -1.33 -6.83 -17.58
C ILE A 117 -1.98 -8.22 -17.53
N ILE A 118 -2.17 -8.76 -16.34
CA ILE A 118 -2.78 -10.06 -16.10
C ILE A 118 -4.23 -9.95 -15.60
N ASP A 119 -5.02 -11.01 -15.79
CA ASP A 119 -6.20 -11.27 -14.95
C ASP A 119 -5.75 -11.70 -13.54
N PRO A 120 -6.01 -10.91 -12.49
CA PRO A 120 -5.59 -11.22 -11.11
C PRO A 120 -6.27 -12.46 -10.54
N GLU A 121 -7.33 -12.96 -11.19
CA GLU A 121 -8.06 -14.14 -10.75
C GLU A 121 -7.73 -15.41 -11.54
N ASN A 122 -6.77 -15.33 -12.46
CA ASN A 122 -6.28 -16.46 -13.24
C ASN A 122 -4.81 -16.78 -12.94
N ILE A 123 -4.57 -17.94 -12.34
CA ILE A 123 -3.21 -18.42 -12.05
C ILE A 123 -2.37 -18.64 -13.32
N ASP A 124 -2.99 -19.04 -14.44
CA ASP A 124 -2.26 -19.28 -15.70
C ASP A 124 -1.71 -17.97 -16.29
N ASP A 125 -2.41 -16.85 -16.11
CA ASP A 125 -1.92 -15.54 -16.55
C ASP A 125 -0.70 -15.12 -15.72
N TYR A 126 -0.72 -15.37 -14.39
CA TYR A 126 0.44 -15.12 -13.53
C TYR A 126 1.64 -15.98 -13.95
N ILE A 127 1.45 -17.28 -14.19
CA ILE A 127 2.48 -18.18 -14.68
C ILE A 127 3.01 -17.72 -16.05
N GLY A 128 2.11 -17.34 -16.96
CA GLY A 128 2.45 -16.83 -18.29
C GLY A 128 3.27 -15.54 -18.26
N ALA A 129 3.08 -14.71 -17.22
CA ALA A 129 3.87 -13.50 -16.95
C ALA A 129 5.21 -13.79 -16.23
N GLY A 130 5.60 -15.06 -16.05
CA GLY A 130 6.83 -15.47 -15.37
C GLY A 130 6.68 -15.63 -13.85
N GLY A 131 5.45 -15.75 -13.35
CA GLY A 131 5.15 -16.09 -11.96
C GLY A 131 5.65 -17.48 -11.57
N TYR A 132 5.96 -17.69 -10.29
CA TYR A 132 6.49 -18.94 -9.73
C TYR A 132 7.88 -19.39 -10.22
N VAL A 133 8.51 -18.64 -11.14
CA VAL A 133 9.93 -18.87 -11.53
C VAL A 133 10.87 -18.67 -10.34
N ALA A 134 10.56 -17.71 -9.47
CA ALA A 134 11.38 -17.47 -8.28
C ALA A 134 11.22 -18.63 -7.27
N LEU A 135 9.99 -19.15 -7.13
CA LEU A 135 9.72 -20.33 -6.35
C LEU A 135 10.46 -21.56 -6.89
N GLU A 136 10.36 -21.85 -8.18
CA GLU A 136 11.08 -22.96 -8.82
C GLU A 136 12.58 -22.88 -8.52
N LYS A 137 13.21 -21.72 -8.76
CA LYS A 137 14.63 -21.48 -8.47
C LYS A 137 14.94 -21.69 -7.00
N ALA A 138 14.10 -21.17 -6.10
CA ALA A 138 14.30 -21.33 -4.67
C ALA A 138 14.18 -22.80 -4.23
N LEU A 139 13.29 -23.58 -4.84
CA LEU A 139 13.06 -24.99 -4.52
C LEU A 139 14.17 -25.91 -5.04
N THR A 140 14.66 -25.66 -6.25
CA THR A 140 15.59 -26.54 -6.97
C THR A 140 17.06 -26.18 -6.76
N ASN A 141 17.38 -24.89 -6.70
CA ASN A 141 18.76 -24.40 -6.81
C ASN A 141 19.26 -23.63 -5.58
N MET A 142 18.43 -23.44 -4.55
CA MET A 142 18.79 -22.65 -3.36
C MET A 142 18.47 -23.40 -2.07
N GLN A 143 19.37 -23.29 -1.09
CA GLN A 143 19.09 -23.66 0.29
C GLN A 143 18.35 -22.51 1.00
N PRO A 144 17.61 -22.78 2.10
CA PRO A 144 16.93 -21.74 2.87
C PRO A 144 17.81 -20.54 3.25
N ASN A 145 19.07 -20.80 3.63
CA ASN A 145 20.04 -19.75 3.98
C ASN A 145 20.46 -18.89 2.77
N ASP A 146 20.47 -19.45 1.57
CA ASP A 146 20.79 -18.69 0.35
C ASP A 146 19.68 -17.68 0.04
N ILE A 147 18.42 -18.05 0.30
CA ILE A 147 17.27 -17.13 0.15
C ILE A 147 17.42 -15.96 1.12
N ILE A 148 17.76 -16.22 2.39
CA ILE A 148 18.01 -15.17 3.38
C ILE A 148 19.17 -14.28 2.96
N ALA A 149 20.27 -14.89 2.49
CA ALA A 149 21.46 -14.16 2.04
C ALA A 149 21.13 -13.24 0.86
N GLU A 150 20.36 -13.71 -0.12
CA GLU A 150 19.95 -12.93 -1.28
C GLU A 150 19.04 -11.75 -0.88
N VAL A 151 18.03 -11.99 -0.03
CA VAL A 151 17.17 -10.91 0.50
C VAL A 151 17.98 -9.92 1.34
N LYS A 152 18.96 -10.38 2.10
CA LYS A 152 19.87 -9.50 2.86
C LYS A 152 20.76 -8.67 1.93
N LYS A 153 21.29 -9.28 0.87
CA LYS A 153 22.12 -8.62 -0.15
C LYS A 153 21.32 -7.54 -0.90
N SER A 154 20.03 -7.76 -1.16
CA SER A 154 19.16 -6.78 -1.82
C SER A 154 18.96 -5.48 -1.03
N GLY A 155 19.28 -5.48 0.28
CA GLY A 155 19.04 -4.33 1.14
C GLY A 155 17.55 -4.03 1.39
N LEU A 156 16.64 -4.95 1.05
CA LEU A 156 15.20 -4.78 1.25
C LEU A 156 14.87 -4.42 2.70
N LYS A 157 14.22 -3.27 2.88
CA LYS A 157 13.70 -2.79 4.16
C LYS A 157 12.19 -3.00 4.23
N GLY A 158 11.68 -3.24 5.43
CA GLY A 158 10.26 -3.42 5.68
C GLY A 158 9.43 -2.22 5.20
N ARG A 159 8.47 -2.48 4.32
CA ARG A 159 7.61 -1.47 3.66
C ARG A 159 6.35 -1.10 4.44
N GLY A 160 6.21 -1.59 5.67
CA GLY A 160 5.14 -1.22 6.61
C GLY A 160 5.43 0.03 7.45
N GLY A 161 6.55 0.72 7.22
CA GLY A 161 6.88 2.01 7.86
C GLY A 161 8.13 2.00 8.74
N ALA A 162 8.40 0.94 9.50
CA ALA A 162 9.54 0.86 10.42
C ALA A 162 10.91 0.68 9.72
N ALA A 163 10.94 0.38 8.42
CA ALA A 163 12.15 0.27 7.61
C ALA A 163 13.21 -0.74 8.10
N PHE A 164 12.82 -1.72 8.93
CA PHE A 164 13.76 -2.72 9.44
C PHE A 164 14.25 -3.65 8.29
N PRO A 165 15.54 -4.00 8.21
CA PRO A 165 16.06 -4.86 7.13
C PRO A 165 15.40 -6.26 7.15
N ALA A 166 14.73 -6.64 6.06
CA ALA A 166 13.92 -7.85 5.99
C ALA A 166 14.77 -9.12 6.14
N GLY A 167 15.88 -9.23 5.40
CA GLY A 167 16.78 -10.39 5.48
C GLY A 167 17.41 -10.56 6.86
N LEU A 168 17.71 -9.47 7.57
CA LEU A 168 18.17 -9.53 8.96
C LEU A 168 17.08 -10.06 9.88
N LYS A 169 15.84 -9.58 9.73
CA LYS A 169 14.68 -10.07 10.50
C LYS A 169 14.50 -11.57 10.33
N TRP A 170 14.61 -12.06 9.10
CA TRP A 170 14.46 -13.48 8.78
C TRP A 170 15.57 -14.33 9.40
N SER A 171 16.81 -13.84 9.40
CA SER A 171 17.96 -14.57 9.96
C SER A 171 17.81 -14.89 11.45
N PHE A 172 17.18 -14.00 12.24
CA PHE A 172 16.94 -14.24 13.66
C PHE A 172 15.98 -15.40 13.91
N THR A 173 14.89 -15.49 13.15
CA THR A 173 13.91 -16.58 13.30
C THR A 173 14.37 -17.87 12.64
N ALA A 174 15.09 -17.78 11.52
CA ALA A 174 15.67 -18.94 10.84
C ALA A 174 16.66 -19.69 11.75
N GLY A 175 17.48 -18.96 12.50
CA GLY A 175 18.48 -19.54 13.41
C GLY A 175 17.91 -20.32 14.61
N LEU A 176 16.61 -20.22 14.89
CA LEU A 176 15.97 -20.95 15.99
C LEU A 176 15.60 -22.37 15.57
N ASN A 177 16.11 -23.38 16.29
CA ASN A 177 15.77 -24.78 16.05
C ASN A 177 14.55 -25.20 16.88
N VAL A 178 13.36 -24.98 16.33
CA VAL A 178 12.07 -25.30 16.95
C VAL A 178 11.19 -26.07 15.97
N PRO A 179 10.27 -26.93 16.45
CA PRO A 179 9.44 -27.76 15.58
C PRO A 179 8.44 -26.95 14.74
N GLN A 180 8.06 -25.76 15.20
CA GLN A 180 7.05 -24.94 14.53
C GLN A 180 7.49 -23.47 14.50
N LYS A 181 7.35 -22.87 13.32
CA LYS A 181 7.50 -21.43 13.08
C LYS A 181 6.34 -20.95 12.23
N TYR A 182 6.02 -19.66 12.33
CA TYR A 182 4.94 -19.05 11.58
C TYR A 182 5.42 -17.88 10.73
N VAL A 183 4.81 -17.71 9.57
CA VAL A 183 4.85 -16.46 8.81
C VAL A 183 3.51 -15.77 8.97
N VAL A 184 3.53 -14.47 9.25
CA VAL A 184 2.35 -13.65 9.34
C VAL A 184 2.49 -12.48 8.38
N VAL A 185 1.53 -12.35 7.47
CA VAL A 185 1.42 -11.20 6.59
C VAL A 185 0.50 -10.19 7.26
N ASN A 186 1.03 -9.00 7.49
CA ASN A 186 0.27 -7.85 7.94
C ASN A 186 -0.31 -7.13 6.71
N ALA A 187 -1.59 -7.41 6.44
CA ALA A 187 -2.44 -6.75 5.47
C ALA A 187 -3.52 -5.88 6.16
N ASP A 188 -3.26 -5.44 7.40
CA ASP A 188 -4.08 -4.46 8.11
C ASP A 188 -3.66 -3.04 7.73
N GLU A 189 -3.95 -2.67 6.48
CA GLU A 189 -3.63 -1.36 5.91
C GLU A 189 -4.59 -0.29 6.46
N GLY A 190 -4.46 0.00 7.76
CA GLY A 190 -5.34 0.90 8.51
C GLY A 190 -4.99 2.38 8.40
N GLU A 191 -3.78 2.71 7.92
CA GLU A 191 -3.28 4.08 7.83
C GLU A 191 -4.10 4.91 6.83
N PRO A 192 -4.77 5.99 7.26
CA PRO A 192 -5.60 6.81 6.37
C PRO A 192 -4.88 7.29 5.12
N GLY A 193 -5.53 7.12 3.98
CA GLY A 193 -4.98 7.48 2.67
C GLY A 193 -4.00 6.46 2.08
N THR A 194 -3.82 5.32 2.74
CA THR A 194 -3.03 4.20 2.21
C THR A 194 -3.96 3.13 1.64
N PHE A 195 -3.63 2.64 0.46
CA PHE A 195 -4.30 1.52 -0.19
C PHE A 195 -3.32 0.77 -1.12
N LYS A 196 -2.01 0.83 -0.87
CA LYS A 196 -0.99 0.17 -1.72
C LYS A 196 -1.04 -1.35 -1.59
N ASP A 197 -1.28 -1.86 -0.39
CA ASP A 197 -1.28 -3.29 -0.10
C ASP A 197 -2.54 -3.91 -0.68
N ARG A 198 -3.67 -3.20 -0.52
CA ARG A 198 -4.93 -3.52 -1.21
C ARG A 198 -4.71 -3.80 -2.69
N LEU A 199 -3.94 -2.94 -3.36
CA LEU A 199 -3.73 -3.03 -4.81
C LEU A 199 -2.84 -4.17 -5.24
N ILE A 200 -1.81 -4.47 -4.46
CA ILE A 200 -0.98 -5.65 -4.69
C ILE A 200 -1.88 -6.90 -4.58
N MET A 201 -2.72 -6.97 -3.54
CA MET A 201 -3.62 -8.11 -3.33
C MET A 201 -4.75 -8.18 -4.37
N GLU A 202 -5.28 -7.06 -4.84
CA GLU A 202 -6.31 -7.02 -5.88
C GLU A 202 -5.72 -7.26 -7.26
N GLY A 203 -4.53 -6.75 -7.55
CA GLY A 203 -3.92 -6.74 -8.88
C GLY A 203 -3.03 -7.94 -9.17
N ASP A 204 -2.42 -8.55 -8.15
CA ASP A 204 -1.60 -9.75 -8.28
C ASP A 204 -1.53 -10.53 -6.94
N PRO A 205 -2.60 -11.27 -6.58
CA PRO A 205 -2.60 -12.05 -5.34
C PRO A 205 -1.56 -13.17 -5.36
N HIS A 206 -1.26 -13.77 -6.52
CA HIS A 206 -0.30 -14.86 -6.64
C HIS A 206 1.14 -14.41 -6.36
N GLN A 207 1.51 -13.18 -6.72
CA GLN A 207 2.80 -12.59 -6.33
C GLN A 207 2.97 -12.50 -4.82
N LEU A 208 1.91 -12.13 -4.08
CA LEU A 208 1.96 -12.14 -2.63
C LEU A 208 2.15 -13.58 -2.10
N LEU A 209 1.37 -14.55 -2.62
CA LEU A 209 1.49 -15.95 -2.21
C LEU A 209 2.90 -16.50 -2.47
N GLU A 210 3.49 -16.22 -3.63
CA GLU A 210 4.87 -16.61 -3.94
C GLU A 210 5.87 -16.00 -2.93
N GLY A 211 5.71 -14.71 -2.59
CA GLY A 211 6.53 -14.06 -1.57
C GLY A 211 6.41 -14.70 -0.18
N ILE A 212 5.19 -15.14 0.20
CA ILE A 212 4.95 -15.87 1.45
C ILE A 212 5.66 -17.22 1.43
N ILE A 213 5.54 -17.98 0.33
CA ILE A 213 6.16 -19.30 0.20
C ILE A 213 7.69 -19.19 0.31
N LEU A 214 8.29 -18.22 -0.38
CA LEU A 214 9.73 -17.96 -0.33
C LEU A 214 10.19 -17.58 1.09
N CYS A 215 9.45 -16.70 1.77
CA CYS A 215 9.72 -16.34 3.16
C CYS A 215 9.61 -17.56 4.08
N ALA A 216 8.55 -18.37 3.94
CA ALA A 216 8.32 -19.54 4.76
C ALA A 216 9.41 -20.60 4.58
N ARG A 217 9.83 -20.86 3.33
CA ARG A 217 10.96 -21.75 3.03
C ARG A 217 12.26 -21.24 3.65
N ALA A 218 12.54 -19.94 3.52
CA ALA A 218 13.76 -19.34 4.06
C ALA A 218 13.88 -19.52 5.58
N VAL A 219 12.77 -19.36 6.32
CA VAL A 219 12.78 -19.41 7.79
C VAL A 219 12.46 -20.79 8.37
N GLY A 220 11.97 -21.71 7.55
CA GLY A 220 11.51 -23.04 7.97
C GLY A 220 10.15 -23.02 8.66
N ALA A 221 9.21 -22.22 8.16
CA ALA A 221 7.82 -22.20 8.62
C ALA A 221 6.95 -23.13 7.78
N SER A 222 6.07 -23.88 8.44
CA SER A 222 5.11 -24.80 7.80
C SER A 222 3.70 -24.22 7.68
N LYS A 223 3.44 -23.06 8.31
CA LYS A 223 2.14 -22.40 8.28
C LYS A 223 2.29 -20.89 8.21
N ALA A 224 1.47 -20.27 7.38
CA ALA A 224 1.37 -18.83 7.25
C ALA A 224 -0.06 -18.33 7.46
N TYR A 225 -0.18 -17.11 8.01
CA TYR A 225 -1.43 -16.41 8.15
C TYR A 225 -1.38 -15.08 7.41
N ILE A 226 -2.41 -14.78 6.64
CA ILE A 226 -2.63 -13.45 6.09
C ILE A 226 -3.68 -12.77 6.95
N TYR A 227 -3.25 -11.82 7.78
CA TYR A 227 -4.17 -11.00 8.58
C TYR A 227 -4.61 -9.80 7.75
N ILE A 228 -5.87 -9.81 7.32
CA ILE A 228 -6.44 -8.83 6.41
C ILE A 228 -7.62 -8.11 7.06
N ARG A 229 -7.70 -6.79 6.89
CA ARG A 229 -8.80 -5.99 7.42
C ARG A 229 -10.14 -6.35 6.77
N GLY A 230 -11.22 -6.40 7.55
CA GLY A 230 -12.55 -6.83 7.09
C GLY A 230 -13.20 -5.94 6.03
N GLU A 231 -12.71 -4.71 5.86
CA GLU A 231 -13.21 -3.77 4.85
C GLU A 231 -12.77 -4.16 3.43
N TYR A 232 -11.70 -4.95 3.28
CA TYR A 232 -11.14 -5.30 1.97
C TYR A 232 -11.80 -6.55 1.35
N LYS A 233 -13.12 -6.49 1.17
CA LYS A 233 -13.93 -7.63 0.69
C LYS A 233 -13.46 -8.21 -0.64
N LEU A 234 -13.07 -7.35 -1.60
CA LEU A 234 -12.57 -7.79 -2.90
C LEU A 234 -11.21 -8.50 -2.78
N CYS A 235 -10.28 -7.95 -2.00
CA CYS A 235 -9.00 -8.60 -1.70
C CYS A 235 -9.22 -9.98 -1.08
N ILE A 236 -10.13 -10.08 -0.09
CA ILE A 236 -10.43 -11.35 0.58
C ILE A 236 -10.90 -12.39 -0.45
N ALA A 237 -11.88 -12.04 -1.28
CA ALA A 237 -12.40 -12.95 -2.30
C ALA A 237 -11.32 -13.39 -3.32
N ARG A 238 -10.48 -12.47 -3.78
CA ARG A 238 -9.39 -12.77 -4.72
C ARG A 238 -8.29 -13.62 -4.09
N LEU A 239 -7.92 -13.35 -2.84
CA LEU A 239 -6.95 -14.16 -2.11
C LEU A 239 -7.48 -15.56 -1.81
N GLU A 240 -8.75 -15.71 -1.42
CA GLU A 240 -9.38 -17.03 -1.23
C GLU A 240 -9.33 -17.86 -2.52
N LYS A 241 -9.64 -17.23 -3.67
CA LYS A 241 -9.56 -17.86 -4.99
C LYS A 241 -8.11 -18.24 -5.35
N ALA A 242 -7.16 -17.33 -5.18
CA ALA A 242 -5.75 -17.56 -5.48
C ALA A 242 -5.12 -18.65 -4.60
N ILE A 243 -5.47 -18.68 -3.30
CA ILE A 243 -5.05 -19.73 -2.37
C ILE A 243 -5.59 -21.08 -2.86
N LYS A 244 -6.88 -21.16 -3.19
CA LYS A 244 -7.48 -22.38 -3.73
C LYS A 244 -6.77 -22.85 -5.01
N GLN A 245 -6.55 -21.95 -5.97
CA GLN A 245 -5.83 -22.26 -7.22
C GLN A 245 -4.42 -22.77 -6.94
N ALA A 246 -3.70 -22.18 -5.97
CA ALA A 246 -2.37 -22.64 -5.60
C ALA A 246 -2.36 -24.04 -4.96
N TYR A 247 -3.39 -24.42 -4.19
CA TYR A 247 -3.56 -25.82 -3.75
C TYR A 247 -3.88 -26.75 -4.93
N ASP A 248 -4.78 -26.35 -5.82
CA ASP A 248 -5.17 -27.15 -6.99
C ASP A 248 -3.97 -27.43 -7.93
N TYR A 249 -3.03 -26.48 -8.03
CA TYR A 249 -1.79 -26.60 -8.82
C TYR A 249 -0.62 -27.27 -8.06
N GLY A 250 -0.81 -27.64 -6.79
CA GLY A 250 0.26 -28.25 -5.97
C GLY A 250 1.39 -27.28 -5.58
N ILE A 251 1.13 -25.98 -5.64
CA ILE A 251 2.05 -24.90 -5.23
C ILE A 251 1.94 -24.63 -3.71
N LEU A 252 0.81 -24.99 -3.10
CA LEU A 252 0.58 -25.00 -1.66
C LEU A 252 0.17 -26.41 -1.18
N GLY A 253 0.31 -26.64 0.13
CA GLY A 253 -0.01 -27.91 0.76
C GLY A 253 1.25 -28.71 1.09
N LYS A 254 1.22 -30.01 0.79
CA LYS A 254 2.29 -30.94 1.15
C LYS A 254 3.23 -31.19 -0.02
N ASN A 255 4.51 -31.33 0.29
CA ASN A 255 5.58 -31.73 -0.61
C ASN A 255 5.59 -30.89 -1.90
N ILE A 256 5.59 -29.57 -1.75
CA ILE A 256 5.54 -28.62 -2.86
C ILE A 256 6.70 -28.91 -3.83
N PHE A 257 6.37 -29.17 -5.10
CA PHE A 257 7.30 -29.59 -6.16
C PHE A 257 8.21 -30.79 -5.79
N ASP A 258 7.67 -31.74 -5.02
CA ASP A 258 8.43 -32.88 -4.51
C ASP A 258 9.68 -32.51 -3.70
N SER A 259 9.73 -31.29 -3.16
CA SER A 259 10.92 -30.76 -2.49
C SER A 259 11.03 -31.13 -1.00
N GLY A 260 10.08 -31.87 -0.45
CA GLY A 260 9.95 -32.14 0.98
C GLY A 260 9.52 -30.95 1.83
N PHE A 261 9.09 -29.84 1.20
CA PHE A 261 8.63 -28.63 1.89
C PHE A 261 7.10 -28.56 1.90
N ASP A 262 6.54 -28.33 3.08
CA ASP A 262 5.10 -28.18 3.30
C ASP A 262 4.78 -26.74 3.70
N LEU A 263 3.72 -26.17 3.14
CA LEU A 263 3.19 -24.89 3.58
C LEU A 263 1.67 -24.83 3.47
N ASP A 264 1.04 -24.46 4.58
CA ASP A 264 -0.38 -24.14 4.67
C ASP A 264 -0.58 -22.63 4.83
N ILE A 265 -1.54 -22.04 4.11
CA ILE A 265 -1.86 -20.60 4.20
C ILE A 265 -3.32 -20.43 4.59
N GLU A 266 -3.57 -19.66 5.65
CA GLU A 266 -4.92 -19.28 6.07
C GLU A 266 -5.12 -17.76 6.07
N LEU A 267 -6.30 -17.33 5.64
CA LEU A 267 -6.76 -15.95 5.80
C LEU A 267 -7.41 -15.76 7.18
N LYS A 268 -7.09 -14.63 7.83
CA LYS A 268 -7.73 -14.20 9.08
C LYS A 268 -8.24 -12.77 8.90
N ILE A 269 -9.54 -12.61 9.09
CA ILE A 269 -10.23 -11.36 8.85
C ILE A 269 -10.25 -10.54 10.16
N GLY A 270 -9.67 -9.34 10.11
CA GLY A 270 -9.62 -8.39 11.21
C GLY A 270 -10.96 -7.70 11.46
N ALA A 271 -11.11 -7.14 12.66
CA ALA A 271 -12.36 -6.55 13.15
C ALA A 271 -12.37 -5.00 13.16
N GLY A 272 -11.55 -4.36 12.31
CA GLY A 272 -11.58 -2.91 12.08
C GLY A 272 -10.91 -2.06 13.17
N ALA A 273 -9.77 -2.51 13.71
CA ALA A 273 -9.02 -1.76 14.73
C ALA A 273 -7.64 -1.38 14.20
N TYR A 274 -7.35 -0.08 14.04
CA TYR A 274 -6.07 0.40 13.48
C TYR A 274 -4.85 -0.10 14.26
N VAL A 275 -4.98 -0.23 15.59
CA VAL A 275 -3.89 -0.73 16.43
C VAL A 275 -3.46 -2.15 16.08
N CYS A 276 -4.32 -2.96 15.45
CA CYS A 276 -3.97 -4.30 14.97
C CYS A 276 -2.97 -4.28 13.80
N GLY A 277 -2.67 -3.12 13.21
CA GLY A 277 -1.52 -2.95 12.32
C GLY A 277 -0.17 -3.04 13.06
N GLU A 278 -0.15 -2.89 14.39
CA GLU A 278 1.05 -3.13 15.20
C GLU A 278 1.31 -4.64 15.33
N GLU A 279 2.55 -5.07 15.08
CA GLU A 279 2.88 -6.50 14.92
C GLU A 279 2.46 -7.41 16.07
N THR A 280 2.49 -6.94 17.32
CA THR A 280 2.10 -7.76 18.48
C THR A 280 0.61 -7.68 18.79
N ALA A 281 -0.03 -6.53 18.55
CA ALA A 281 -1.48 -6.43 18.62
C ALA A 281 -2.16 -7.28 17.53
N LEU A 282 -1.55 -7.36 16.35
CA LEU A 282 -1.95 -8.28 15.28
C LEU A 282 -1.93 -9.73 15.76
N ILE A 283 -0.82 -10.13 16.40
CA ILE A 283 -0.67 -11.48 16.95
C ILE A 283 -1.72 -11.74 18.05
N GLU A 284 -1.98 -10.80 18.96
CA GLU A 284 -3.07 -10.95 19.94
C GLU A 284 -4.42 -11.19 19.25
N SER A 285 -4.72 -10.43 18.20
CA SER A 285 -5.96 -10.60 17.44
C SER A 285 -6.02 -11.96 16.73
N LEU A 286 -4.89 -12.47 16.19
CA LEU A 286 -4.80 -13.81 15.60
C LEU A 286 -5.06 -14.91 16.63
N GLU A 287 -4.62 -14.71 17.87
CA GLU A 287 -4.83 -15.64 18.98
C GLU A 287 -6.25 -15.56 19.55
N GLY A 288 -7.10 -14.67 19.05
CA GLY A 288 -8.48 -14.48 19.50
C GLY A 288 -8.63 -13.53 20.70
N ASN A 289 -7.55 -12.84 21.09
CA ASN A 289 -7.56 -11.85 22.16
C ASN A 289 -7.87 -10.45 21.61
N ARG A 290 -8.06 -9.50 22.52
CA ARG A 290 -8.16 -8.08 22.16
C ARG A 290 -6.81 -7.59 21.64
N GLY A 291 -6.80 -6.87 20.52
CA GLY A 291 -5.60 -6.31 19.87
C GLY A 291 -4.88 -5.26 20.73
N THR A 292 -4.16 -5.71 21.75
CA THR A 292 -3.38 -4.84 22.65
C THR A 292 -1.90 -5.20 22.53
N PRO A 293 -0.99 -4.27 22.20
CA PRO A 293 0.42 -4.60 21.98
C PRO A 293 1.06 -5.33 23.17
N ARG A 294 1.98 -6.27 22.91
CA ARG A 294 2.75 -7.05 23.91
C ARG A 294 4.00 -6.32 24.37
N TRP A 295 4.50 -6.70 25.54
CA TRP A 295 5.81 -6.22 26.03
C TRP A 295 6.92 -6.78 25.14
N LYS A 296 7.87 -5.92 24.76
CA LYS A 296 9.09 -6.29 24.03
C LYS A 296 10.29 -5.88 24.90
N PRO A 297 11.26 -6.77 25.15
CA PRO A 297 11.32 -8.19 24.78
C PRO A 297 10.31 -9.08 25.56
N PRO A 298 9.98 -10.29 25.04
CA PRO A 298 10.51 -10.92 23.81
C PRO A 298 9.90 -10.34 22.52
N PHE A 299 10.68 -10.37 21.43
CA PHE A 299 10.22 -9.95 20.10
C PHE A 299 9.51 -11.11 19.38
N PRO A 300 8.58 -10.84 18.44
CA PRO A 300 7.84 -11.87 17.72
C PRO A 300 8.70 -12.91 17.00
N GLY A 301 9.88 -12.49 16.52
CA GLY A 301 10.83 -13.37 15.84
C GLY A 301 11.39 -14.48 16.74
N VAL A 302 11.27 -14.35 18.05
CA VAL A 302 11.63 -15.36 19.05
C VAL A 302 10.38 -15.98 19.67
N GLU A 303 9.48 -15.15 20.20
CA GLU A 303 8.19 -15.59 20.76
C GLU A 303 7.07 -14.69 20.22
N GLY A 304 6.35 -15.19 19.22
CA GLY A 304 5.24 -14.50 18.56
C GLY A 304 3.94 -15.26 18.73
N LEU A 305 3.37 -15.68 17.61
CA LEU A 305 2.09 -16.39 17.53
C LEU A 305 2.14 -17.70 18.32
N TRP A 306 1.26 -17.84 19.31
CA TRP A 306 1.22 -18.96 20.25
C TRP A 306 2.58 -19.27 20.89
N LYS A 307 3.37 -18.21 21.16
CA LYS A 307 4.73 -18.27 21.71
C LYS A 307 5.76 -18.97 20.81
N ALA A 308 5.41 -19.29 19.56
CA ALA A 308 6.35 -19.82 18.59
C ALA A 308 7.07 -18.67 17.84
N PRO A 309 8.30 -18.87 17.36
CA PRO A 309 8.98 -17.90 16.51
C PRO A 309 8.15 -17.53 15.29
N THR A 310 7.89 -16.23 15.13
CA THR A 310 6.97 -15.71 14.12
C THR A 310 7.57 -14.54 13.38
N ILE A 311 7.61 -14.66 12.05
CA ILE A 311 8.03 -13.57 11.17
C ILE A 311 6.80 -12.82 10.70
N VAL A 312 6.71 -11.55 11.08
CA VAL A 312 5.67 -10.63 10.60
C VAL A 312 6.26 -9.74 9.49
N ASN A 313 5.68 -9.76 8.30
CA ASN A 313 6.06 -8.86 7.19
C ASN A 313 4.82 -8.14 6.63
N ASN A 314 5.01 -6.95 6.09
CA ASN A 314 3.98 -6.23 5.34
C ASN A 314 3.83 -6.83 3.93
N VAL A 315 2.64 -6.71 3.33
CA VAL A 315 2.31 -7.18 1.97
C VAL A 315 3.33 -6.72 0.94
N GLU A 316 3.57 -5.41 0.80
CA GLU A 316 4.55 -4.87 -0.16
C GLU A 316 5.98 -5.41 0.09
N THR A 317 6.33 -5.73 1.34
CA THR A 317 7.65 -6.32 1.62
C THR A 317 7.78 -7.71 1.01
N LEU A 318 6.77 -8.56 1.18
CA LEU A 318 6.77 -9.91 0.60
C LEU A 318 6.60 -9.88 -0.92
N ALA A 319 5.84 -8.94 -1.47
CA ALA A 319 5.65 -8.80 -2.91
C ALA A 319 6.95 -8.43 -3.66
N ASN A 320 7.95 -7.84 -2.99
CA ASN A 320 9.27 -7.60 -3.58
C ASN A 320 10.12 -8.88 -3.70
N VAL A 321 9.87 -9.89 -2.87
CA VAL A 321 10.73 -11.08 -2.74
C VAL A 321 10.78 -11.91 -4.02
N PRO A 322 9.68 -12.20 -4.74
CA PRO A 322 9.74 -12.95 -5.99
C PRO A 322 10.67 -12.31 -7.03
N PHE A 323 10.63 -10.98 -7.18
CA PHE A 323 11.51 -10.28 -8.10
C PHE A 323 12.98 -10.42 -7.70
N ILE A 324 13.29 -10.21 -6.41
CA ILE A 324 14.66 -10.33 -5.88
C ILE A 324 15.21 -11.74 -6.12
N ILE A 325 14.43 -12.78 -5.86
CA ILE A 325 14.88 -14.16 -6.02
C ILE A 325 15.00 -14.54 -7.50
N ALA A 326 14.05 -14.15 -8.35
CA ALA A 326 14.09 -14.45 -9.78
C ALA A 326 15.26 -13.76 -10.48
N LYS A 327 15.40 -12.44 -10.31
CA LYS A 327 16.39 -11.61 -11.04
C LYS A 327 17.72 -11.47 -10.33
N GLY A 328 17.75 -11.65 -9.01
CA GLY A 328 18.91 -11.44 -8.16
C GLY A 328 18.90 -10.07 -7.48
N ALA A 329 19.60 -9.99 -6.35
CA ALA A 329 19.74 -8.79 -5.54
C ALA A 329 20.44 -7.65 -6.29
N ASP A 330 21.40 -7.96 -7.17
CA ASP A 330 22.15 -6.95 -7.93
C ASP A 330 21.25 -6.16 -8.89
N GLU A 331 20.22 -6.82 -9.46
CA GLU A 331 19.21 -6.14 -10.27
C GLU A 331 18.33 -5.24 -9.41
N PHE A 332 17.91 -5.72 -8.24
CA PHE A 332 17.11 -4.92 -7.30
C PHE A 332 17.83 -3.66 -6.82
N LEU A 333 19.15 -3.73 -6.66
CA LEU A 333 20.01 -2.62 -6.26
C LEU A 333 20.18 -1.53 -7.35
N GLN A 334 19.80 -1.80 -8.61
CA GLN A 334 19.78 -0.78 -9.65
C GLN A 334 18.67 0.25 -9.45
N TYR A 335 17.65 -0.08 -8.65
CA TYR A 335 16.53 0.79 -8.33
C TYR A 335 16.74 1.49 -7.00
N GLY A 336 16.25 2.72 -6.90
CA GLY A 336 16.30 3.51 -5.67
C GLY A 336 17.69 4.10 -5.36
N THR A 337 17.90 4.48 -4.10
CA THR A 337 19.18 5.04 -3.63
C THR A 337 20.03 3.95 -2.99
N PRO A 338 21.37 4.13 -2.91
CA PRO A 338 22.25 3.14 -2.26
C PRO A 338 21.83 2.78 -0.83
N ASP A 339 21.33 3.76 -0.07
CA ASP A 339 20.89 3.55 1.31
C ASP A 339 19.49 2.95 1.43
N CYS A 340 18.66 3.12 0.39
CA CYS A 340 17.28 2.67 0.34
C CYS A 340 16.99 2.09 -1.05
N PRO A 341 17.45 0.86 -1.33
CA PRO A 341 17.27 0.25 -2.65
C PRO A 341 15.82 -0.16 -2.92
N GLY A 342 15.54 -0.38 -4.20
CA GLY A 342 14.24 -0.78 -4.72
C GLY A 342 13.27 0.38 -4.96
N THR A 343 12.07 0.00 -5.38
CA THR A 343 10.95 0.90 -5.59
C THR A 343 10.06 1.01 -4.36
N LYS A 344 9.14 1.97 -4.39
CA LYS A 344 8.07 2.15 -3.41
C LYS A 344 6.78 2.56 -4.08
N VAL A 345 5.67 1.98 -3.62
CA VAL A 345 4.34 2.45 -4.00
C VAL A 345 3.93 3.60 -3.10
N TYR A 346 3.63 4.75 -3.71
CA TYR A 346 3.06 5.93 -3.08
C TYR A 346 1.61 6.10 -3.48
N THR A 347 0.76 6.46 -2.52
CA THR A 347 -0.63 6.83 -2.77
C THR A 347 -0.75 8.35 -2.72
N ILE A 348 -1.28 8.96 -3.78
CA ILE A 348 -1.34 10.42 -3.94
C ILE A 348 -2.79 10.86 -3.86
N LEU A 349 -3.09 11.75 -2.92
CA LEU A 349 -4.43 12.18 -2.55
C LEU A 349 -4.50 13.70 -2.42
N GLY A 350 -5.72 14.21 -2.29
CA GLY A 350 -5.99 15.62 -1.99
C GLY A 350 -6.08 16.48 -3.25
N ASP A 351 -5.53 17.70 -3.15
CA ASP A 351 -5.71 18.78 -4.12
C ASP A 351 -4.80 18.68 -5.37
N VAL A 352 -4.60 17.47 -5.88
CA VAL A 352 -3.86 17.19 -7.13
C VAL A 352 -4.78 17.05 -8.33
N ALA A 353 -4.25 17.21 -9.55
CA ALA A 353 -5.01 17.05 -10.77
C ALA A 353 -5.50 15.60 -10.94
N TYR A 354 -4.63 14.63 -10.67
CA TYR A 354 -4.90 13.20 -10.81
C TYR A 354 -4.53 12.46 -9.52
N PRO A 355 -5.46 12.34 -8.55
CA PRO A 355 -5.24 11.50 -7.38
C PRO A 355 -5.21 10.02 -7.80
N GLY A 356 -4.34 9.26 -7.16
CA GLY A 356 -3.81 8.07 -7.79
C GLY A 356 -2.77 7.36 -6.96
N LEU A 357 -1.89 6.65 -7.66
CA LEU A 357 -0.69 6.08 -7.10
C LEU A 357 0.44 6.13 -8.11
N CYS A 358 1.65 5.94 -7.61
CA CYS A 358 2.79 5.64 -8.44
C CYS A 358 3.70 4.64 -7.74
N GLU A 359 4.28 3.73 -8.51
CA GLU A 359 5.46 2.99 -8.08
C GLU A 359 6.69 3.63 -8.73
N VAL A 360 7.60 4.13 -7.90
CA VAL A 360 8.80 4.84 -8.34
C VAL A 360 10.00 4.43 -7.50
N ASP A 361 11.19 4.76 -7.98
CA ASP A 361 12.44 4.55 -7.26
C ASP A 361 12.43 5.27 -5.91
N MET A 362 12.86 4.57 -4.87
CA MET A 362 13.07 5.17 -3.55
C MET A 362 14.05 6.33 -3.67
N GLY A 363 13.65 7.51 -3.19
CA GLY A 363 14.44 8.74 -3.27
C GLY A 363 14.01 9.69 -4.38
N THR A 364 13.00 9.33 -5.19
CA THR A 364 12.27 10.29 -6.03
C THR A 364 11.74 11.44 -5.17
N THR A 365 11.85 12.69 -5.63
CA THR A 365 11.45 13.85 -4.82
C THR A 365 9.93 14.00 -4.74
N LEU A 366 9.44 14.63 -3.67
CA LEU A 366 8.01 14.92 -3.53
C LEU A 366 7.48 15.75 -4.70
N ARG A 367 8.26 16.73 -5.18
CA ARG A 367 7.94 17.56 -6.34
C ARG A 367 7.72 16.72 -7.59
N THR A 368 8.63 15.79 -7.88
CA THR A 368 8.53 14.89 -9.04
C THR A 368 7.29 14.02 -8.92
N ILE A 369 7.00 13.44 -7.75
CA ILE A 369 5.78 12.65 -7.52
C ILE A 369 4.51 13.49 -7.79
N ILE A 370 4.43 14.70 -7.26
CA ILE A 370 3.24 15.55 -7.45
C ILE A 370 3.09 16.00 -8.91
N ASN A 371 4.16 16.49 -9.53
CA ASN A 371 4.09 17.07 -10.87
C ASN A 371 3.97 16.01 -11.96
N ASP A 372 4.83 14.99 -11.91
CA ASP A 372 5.03 14.06 -13.02
C ASP A 372 4.14 12.82 -12.92
N TYR A 373 3.61 12.51 -11.73
CA TYR A 373 2.75 11.35 -11.51
C TYR A 373 1.30 11.72 -11.17
N ALA A 374 1.07 12.85 -10.51
CA ALA A 374 -0.28 13.34 -10.20
C ALA A 374 -0.74 14.52 -11.09
N GLY A 375 0.08 14.93 -12.07
CA GLY A 375 -0.22 16.02 -13.00
C GLY A 375 -0.24 17.41 -12.35
N GLY A 376 0.43 17.56 -11.20
CA GLY A 376 0.51 18.79 -10.44
C GLY A 376 -0.73 19.08 -9.59
N MET A 377 -0.84 20.33 -9.15
CA MET A 377 -2.00 20.80 -8.38
C MET A 377 -3.27 20.84 -9.23
N LYS A 378 -4.41 20.62 -8.60
CA LYS A 378 -5.72 20.82 -9.23
C LYS A 378 -5.84 22.25 -9.77
N LYS A 379 -6.45 22.40 -10.94
CA LYS A 379 -6.52 23.67 -11.68
C LYS A 379 -7.04 24.81 -10.78
N GLY A 380 -6.27 25.89 -10.72
CA GLY A 380 -6.61 27.10 -9.95
C GLY A 380 -6.09 27.09 -8.50
N PHE A 381 -5.50 25.99 -8.04
CA PHE A 381 -4.92 25.87 -6.70
C PHE A 381 -3.39 25.90 -6.73
N ARG A 382 -2.81 26.39 -5.64
CA ARG A 382 -1.37 26.40 -5.36
C ARG A 382 -1.06 25.45 -4.22
N PHE A 383 0.12 24.85 -4.29
CA PHE A 383 0.60 23.97 -3.24
C PHE A 383 0.81 24.77 -1.94
N LYS A 384 0.30 24.25 -0.82
CA LYS A 384 0.56 24.76 0.53
C LYS A 384 1.38 23.77 1.34
N ALA A 385 0.92 22.53 1.38
CA ALA A 385 1.51 21.50 2.22
C ALA A 385 1.23 20.08 1.67
N ALA A 386 2.01 19.11 2.15
CA ALA A 386 1.73 17.69 1.97
C ALA A 386 1.86 16.95 3.30
N LEU A 387 0.84 16.19 3.68
CA LEU A 387 0.96 15.20 4.75
C LEU A 387 1.54 13.91 4.16
N VAL A 388 2.75 13.57 4.58
CA VAL A 388 3.51 12.39 4.12
C VAL A 388 3.57 11.34 5.22
N GLY A 389 3.21 10.11 4.88
CA GLY A 389 3.25 8.96 5.80
C GLY A 389 1.93 8.68 6.52
N GLY A 390 0.84 9.35 6.12
CA GLY A 390 -0.49 9.21 6.73
C GLY A 390 -0.68 10.07 7.98
N ALA A 391 -1.69 9.75 8.80
CA ALA A 391 -1.95 10.39 10.09
C ALA A 391 -0.78 10.30 11.08
N ALA A 392 0.02 9.22 11.01
CA ALA A 392 1.27 9.07 11.78
C ALA A 392 2.49 9.76 11.14
N GLY A 393 2.26 10.52 10.07
CA GLY A 393 3.28 11.18 9.26
C GLY A 393 3.60 12.61 9.67
N VAL A 394 4.22 13.33 8.73
CA VAL A 394 4.62 14.74 8.88
C VAL A 394 3.95 15.64 7.84
N ILE A 395 3.76 16.90 8.21
CA ILE A 395 3.23 17.93 7.32
C ILE A 395 4.41 18.73 6.75
N LEU A 396 4.72 18.51 5.48
CA LEU A 396 5.78 19.20 4.75
C LEU A 396 5.25 20.48 4.09
N SER A 397 6.00 21.58 4.21
CA SER A 397 5.71 22.85 3.53
C SER A 397 6.32 22.90 2.13
N ASP A 398 6.02 23.98 1.40
CA ASP A 398 6.56 24.27 0.06
C ASP A 398 8.10 24.25 -0.01
N ARG A 399 8.77 24.63 1.08
CA ARG A 399 10.24 24.59 1.24
C ARG A 399 10.84 23.19 1.16
N LEU A 400 10.02 22.16 1.41
CA LEU A 400 10.44 20.76 1.49
C LEU A 400 9.97 19.93 0.27
N LEU A 401 9.52 20.58 -0.80
CA LEU A 401 9.08 19.90 -2.03
C LEU A 401 10.19 19.08 -2.71
N ASP A 402 11.46 19.46 -2.55
CA ASP A 402 12.59 18.76 -3.17
C ASP A 402 13.20 17.68 -2.27
N VAL A 403 12.57 17.39 -1.12
CA VAL A 403 13.00 16.30 -0.26
C VAL A 403 12.82 14.97 -1.00
N LYS A 404 13.86 14.13 -0.93
CA LYS A 404 13.85 12.77 -1.46
C LYS A 404 12.96 11.88 -0.59
N MET A 405 12.06 11.16 -1.23
CA MET A 405 11.08 10.33 -0.55
C MET A 405 11.65 8.96 -0.20
N ASP A 406 12.69 8.91 0.61
CA ASP A 406 13.27 7.67 1.11
C ASP A 406 13.40 7.70 2.65
N PHE A 407 13.68 6.54 3.26
CA PHE A 407 13.74 6.46 4.72
C PHE A 407 14.88 7.31 5.32
N THR A 408 16.02 7.38 4.65
CA THR A 408 17.22 8.05 5.18
C THR A 408 17.07 9.56 5.12
N SER A 409 16.62 10.08 3.98
CA SER A 409 16.43 11.50 3.71
C SER A 409 15.33 12.09 4.58
N LEU A 410 14.21 11.39 4.76
CA LEU A 410 13.11 11.87 5.60
C LEU A 410 13.48 11.90 7.09
N ASN A 411 14.27 10.93 7.57
CA ASN A 411 14.71 10.92 8.97
C ASN A 411 15.46 12.21 9.37
N GLN A 412 16.14 12.88 8.43
CA GLN A 412 16.83 14.16 8.68
C GLN A 412 15.87 15.28 9.09
N TYR A 413 14.60 15.17 8.70
CA TYR A 413 13.54 16.12 9.02
C TYR A 413 12.63 15.61 10.15
N SER A 414 13.09 14.60 10.92
CA SER A 414 12.24 13.84 11.85
C SER A 414 10.98 13.32 11.16
N ALA A 415 11.05 13.05 9.85
CA ALA A 415 9.95 12.58 9.05
C ALA A 415 10.06 11.08 8.82
N VAL A 416 8.91 10.42 8.77
CA VAL A 416 8.82 9.01 8.43
C VAL A 416 8.12 8.86 7.08
N LEU A 417 8.70 8.06 6.20
CA LEU A 417 8.05 7.69 4.93
C LEU A 417 6.70 6.97 5.19
N GLY A 418 6.64 6.24 6.31
CA GLY A 418 5.47 5.48 6.73
C GLY A 418 5.05 4.49 5.65
N SER A 419 3.74 4.45 5.39
CA SER A 419 3.12 3.61 4.37
C SER A 419 3.35 4.11 2.95
N GLY A 420 3.79 5.36 2.74
CA GLY A 420 3.91 5.99 1.42
C GLY A 420 2.69 6.83 1.00
N ALA A 421 1.76 7.11 1.90
CA ALA A 421 0.64 8.01 1.63
C ALA A 421 1.08 9.49 1.57
N ILE A 422 0.60 10.21 0.56
CA ILE A 422 0.85 11.63 0.31
C ILE A 422 -0.49 12.33 0.12
N LEU A 423 -0.91 13.12 1.09
CA LEU A 423 -2.10 13.96 1.02
C LEU A 423 -1.67 15.41 0.75
N VAL A 424 -1.94 15.90 -0.46
CA VAL A 424 -1.58 17.24 -0.93
C VAL A 424 -2.69 18.25 -0.60
N LEU A 425 -2.31 19.41 -0.09
CA LEU A 425 -3.21 20.47 0.37
C LEU A 425 -2.97 21.77 -0.40
N ASN A 426 -4.07 22.43 -0.80
CA ASN A 426 -4.02 23.75 -1.41
C ASN A 426 -3.94 24.91 -0.39
N GLU A 427 -3.79 26.15 -0.89
CA GLU A 427 -3.67 27.37 -0.07
C GLU A 427 -4.88 27.71 0.81
N HIS A 428 -6.05 27.13 0.53
CA HIS A 428 -7.29 27.35 1.26
C HIS A 428 -7.52 26.35 2.41
N GLN A 429 -6.71 25.28 2.50
CA GLN A 429 -6.84 24.28 3.56
C GLN A 429 -6.22 24.76 4.87
N SER A 430 -6.87 24.49 6.00
CA SER A 430 -6.41 24.86 7.34
C SER A 430 -5.57 23.76 7.96
N ILE A 431 -4.34 24.08 8.38
CA ILE A 431 -3.44 23.10 9.01
C ILE A 431 -3.93 22.75 10.41
N VAL A 432 -4.57 23.70 11.10
CA VAL A 432 -5.20 23.47 12.41
C VAL A 432 -6.37 22.48 12.31
N ASP A 433 -7.18 22.57 11.25
CA ASP A 433 -8.28 21.62 11.02
C ASP A 433 -7.76 20.22 10.66
N LEU A 434 -6.71 20.14 9.86
CA LEU A 434 -6.03 18.87 9.56
C LEU A 434 -5.48 18.23 10.83
N LEU A 435 -4.75 18.99 11.65
CA LEU A 435 -4.18 18.50 12.91
C LEU A 435 -5.29 18.06 13.89
N TRP A 436 -6.40 18.80 13.95
CA TRP A 436 -7.57 18.40 14.73
C TRP A 436 -8.11 17.03 14.29
N SER A 437 -8.21 16.79 12.97
CA SER A 437 -8.66 15.51 12.42
C SER A 437 -7.72 14.36 12.79
N ILE A 438 -6.40 14.57 12.66
CA ILE A 438 -5.37 13.59 13.03
C ILE A 438 -5.44 13.24 14.53
N LEU A 439 -5.54 14.25 15.40
CA LEU A 439 -5.61 14.02 16.85
C LEU A 439 -6.93 13.35 17.26
N ARG A 440 -8.03 13.61 16.54
CA ARG A 440 -9.28 12.89 16.71
C ARG A 440 -9.12 11.41 16.37
N PHE A 441 -8.40 11.09 15.30
CA PHE A 441 -8.10 9.72 14.89
C PHE A 441 -7.29 8.98 15.96
N PHE A 442 -6.14 9.51 16.40
CA PHE A 442 -5.33 8.85 17.43
C PHE A 442 -6.08 8.64 18.75
N ARG A 443 -6.94 9.58 19.13
CA ARG A 443 -7.81 9.45 20.29
C ARG A 443 -8.79 8.27 20.13
N HIS A 444 -9.35 8.07 18.94
CA HIS A 444 -10.30 6.99 18.66
C HIS A 444 -9.61 5.63 18.62
N GLU A 445 -8.43 5.55 18.00
CA GLU A 445 -7.70 4.30 17.76
C GLU A 445 -6.85 3.83 18.96
N SER A 446 -6.77 4.62 20.03
CA SER A 446 -6.04 4.23 21.23
C SER A 446 -6.62 2.96 21.84
N CYS A 447 -5.80 1.90 21.94
CA CYS A 447 -6.19 0.65 22.60
C CYS A 447 -6.45 0.81 24.11
N GLY A 448 -6.08 1.96 24.69
CA GLY A 448 -6.32 2.31 26.10
C GLY A 448 -5.36 1.68 27.11
N LYS A 449 -4.32 0.95 26.67
CA LYS A 449 -3.40 0.20 27.56
C LYS A 449 -2.47 1.10 28.38
N CYS A 450 -1.82 2.09 27.77
CA CYS A 450 -0.87 2.96 28.46
C CYS A 450 -1.49 4.34 28.74
N SER A 451 -1.28 4.84 29.96
CA SER A 451 -1.80 6.15 30.40
C SER A 451 -1.33 7.32 29.54
N PRO A 452 -0.04 7.40 29.09
CA PRO A 452 0.42 8.48 28.23
C PRO A 452 -0.36 8.56 26.92
N CYS A 453 -0.57 7.42 26.23
CA CYS A 453 -1.37 7.41 25.02
C CYS A 453 -2.84 7.73 25.31
N LYS A 454 -3.49 7.01 26.22
CA LYS A 454 -4.93 7.14 26.49
C LYS A 454 -5.33 8.55 26.88
N ASN A 455 -4.60 9.14 27.83
CA ASN A 455 -4.93 10.46 28.36
C ASN A 455 -4.29 11.57 27.52
N GLY A 456 -3.07 11.35 27.00
CA GLY A 456 -2.37 12.34 26.18
C GLY A 456 -3.11 12.64 24.88
N THR A 457 -3.59 11.63 24.13
CA THR A 457 -4.37 11.88 22.90
C THR A 457 -5.68 12.62 23.21
N GLN A 458 -6.31 12.35 24.36
CA GLN A 458 -7.50 13.06 24.81
C GLN A 458 -7.20 14.54 25.13
N GLN A 459 -6.09 14.83 25.81
CA GLN A 459 -5.68 16.20 26.12
C GLN A 459 -5.28 16.97 24.86
N LEU A 460 -4.49 16.38 23.98
CA LEU A 460 -4.13 16.96 22.69
C LEU A 460 -5.38 17.33 21.88
N TYR A 461 -6.36 16.41 21.81
CA TYR A 461 -7.63 16.66 21.13
C TYR A 461 -8.44 17.83 21.75
N GLN A 462 -8.41 17.98 23.08
CA GLN A 462 -9.07 19.10 23.77
C GLN A 462 -8.39 20.43 23.47
N LEU A 463 -7.05 20.48 23.55
CA LEU A 463 -6.26 21.67 23.28
C LEU A 463 -6.43 22.14 21.82
N ILE A 464 -6.28 21.24 20.85
CA ILE A 464 -6.48 21.60 19.44
C ILE A 464 -7.93 22.01 19.15
N SER A 465 -8.92 21.42 19.83
CA SER A 465 -10.32 21.84 19.72
C SER A 465 -10.58 23.23 20.31
N LYS A 466 -9.84 23.61 21.36
CA LYS A 466 -9.90 24.96 21.97
C LYS A 466 -9.27 25.99 21.02
N ILE A 467 -8.08 25.69 20.49
CA ILE A 467 -7.38 26.52 19.50
C ILE A 467 -8.24 26.72 18.25
N ARG A 468 -8.76 25.63 17.67
CA ARG A 468 -9.62 25.66 16.48
C ARG A 468 -10.85 26.58 16.63
N LYS A 469 -11.38 26.73 17.85
CA LYS A 469 -12.53 27.59 18.15
C LYS A 469 -12.16 29.07 18.36
N GLY A 470 -10.87 29.43 18.27
CA GLY A 470 -10.39 30.77 18.58
C GLY A 470 -10.29 31.08 20.07
N ASN A 471 -10.37 30.07 20.95
CA ASN A 471 -10.29 30.28 22.40
C ASN A 471 -8.94 29.85 22.99
N GLY A 472 -7.99 29.43 22.15
CA GLY A 472 -6.68 28.91 22.57
C GLY A 472 -5.61 30.00 22.63
N THR A 473 -4.55 29.76 23.39
CA THR A 473 -3.38 30.64 23.49
C THR A 473 -2.13 29.97 22.93
N MET A 474 -1.05 30.73 22.71
CA MET A 474 0.25 30.14 22.35
C MET A 474 0.83 29.26 23.48
N GLU A 475 0.42 29.46 24.72
CA GLU A 475 0.77 28.56 25.83
C GLU A 475 0.11 27.18 25.65
N ASP A 476 -1.15 27.14 25.17
CA ASP A 476 -1.81 25.87 24.82
C ASP A 476 -1.05 25.14 23.69
N VAL A 477 -0.52 25.88 22.70
CA VAL A 477 0.29 25.32 21.59
C VAL A 477 1.59 24.70 22.12
N ASN A 478 2.30 25.42 23.00
CA ASN A 478 3.52 24.92 23.63
C ASN A 478 3.24 23.69 24.52
N LEU A 479 2.10 23.70 25.24
CA LEU A 479 1.66 22.57 26.04
C LEU A 479 1.35 21.34 25.17
N MET A 480 0.73 21.52 24.00
CA MET A 480 0.52 20.42 23.05
C MET A 480 1.85 19.77 22.64
N LEU A 481 2.86 20.57 22.33
CA LEU A 481 4.18 20.05 21.95
C LEU A 481 4.81 19.25 23.11
N LEU A 482 4.80 19.80 24.33
CA LEU A 482 5.31 19.13 25.52
C LEU A 482 4.60 17.79 25.80
N ILE A 483 3.28 17.75 25.68
CA ILE A 483 2.50 16.52 25.86
C ILE A 483 2.90 15.50 24.79
N ALA A 484 3.00 15.91 23.53
CA ALA A 484 3.33 15.02 22.43
C ALA A 484 4.75 14.44 22.56
N GLU A 485 5.73 15.24 23.01
CA GLU A 485 7.10 14.77 23.32
C GLU A 485 7.12 13.79 24.49
N THR A 486 6.37 14.08 25.55
CA THR A 486 6.21 13.16 26.69
C THR A 486 5.60 11.83 26.22
N MET A 487 4.58 11.88 25.36
CA MET A 487 3.98 10.69 24.78
C MET A 487 4.97 9.89 23.93
N GLN A 488 5.82 10.55 23.14
CA GLN A 488 6.87 9.88 22.36
C GLN A 488 7.81 9.06 23.23
N GLN A 489 8.20 9.60 24.39
CA GLN A 489 9.17 8.95 25.27
C GLN A 489 8.56 7.87 26.16
N THR A 490 7.28 7.98 26.49
CA THR A 490 6.64 7.15 27.54
C THR A 490 5.52 6.24 27.04
N SER A 491 5.09 6.38 25.78
CA SER A 491 4.09 5.49 25.19
C SER A 491 4.67 4.14 24.87
N PHE A 492 3.81 3.13 25.06
CA PHE A 492 4.17 1.73 24.95
C PHE A 492 4.46 1.26 23.50
N CYS A 493 3.76 1.82 22.52
CA CYS A 493 3.88 1.43 21.12
C CYS A 493 3.84 2.66 20.20
N ALA A 494 4.13 2.43 18.91
CA ALA A 494 4.21 3.46 17.88
C ALA A 494 2.95 4.35 17.83
N LEU A 495 1.74 3.82 18.01
CA LEU A 495 0.50 4.61 17.98
C LEU A 495 0.52 5.79 18.96
N GLY A 496 1.02 5.58 20.18
CA GLY A 496 1.14 6.67 21.16
C GLY A 496 2.36 7.56 20.93
N GLN A 497 3.36 7.06 20.19
CA GLN A 497 4.60 7.78 19.89
C GLN A 497 4.52 8.61 18.60
N SER A 498 3.58 8.32 17.71
CA SER A 498 3.40 9.00 16.42
C SER A 498 2.83 10.41 16.46
N PRO A 499 1.92 10.80 17.39
CA PRO A 499 1.25 12.11 17.32
C PRO A 499 2.19 13.32 17.29
N ILE A 500 3.39 13.21 17.87
CA ILE A 500 4.41 14.26 17.84
C ILE A 500 4.84 14.62 16.41
N MET A 501 4.82 13.68 15.46
CA MET A 501 5.23 13.94 14.07
C MET A 501 4.33 14.99 13.43
N ALA A 502 3.01 14.80 13.52
CA ALA A 502 2.02 15.74 13.02
C ALA A 502 1.99 17.04 13.83
N VAL A 503 2.05 16.98 15.16
CA VAL A 503 2.01 18.16 16.03
C VAL A 503 3.22 19.07 15.79
N ARG A 504 4.44 18.51 15.83
CA ARG A 504 5.68 19.27 15.65
C ARG A 504 5.74 19.88 14.27
N SER A 505 5.54 19.08 13.21
CA SER A 505 5.62 19.58 11.83
C SER A 505 4.55 20.63 11.53
N ALA A 506 3.33 20.50 12.06
CA ALA A 506 2.30 21.54 11.94
C ALA A 506 2.75 22.85 12.58
N ILE A 507 3.27 22.81 13.81
CA ILE A 507 3.65 24.00 14.56
C ILE A 507 4.88 24.66 13.94
N GLU A 508 5.92 23.89 13.60
CA GLU A 508 7.18 24.43 13.07
C GLU A 508 7.04 25.00 11.66
N ASN A 509 6.29 24.32 10.79
CA ASN A 509 6.15 24.75 9.39
C ASN A 509 5.05 25.79 9.17
N PHE A 510 4.07 25.88 10.07
CA PHE A 510 2.87 26.73 9.91
C PHE A 510 2.56 27.53 11.18
N THR A 511 3.58 27.98 11.93
CA THR A 511 3.42 28.74 13.18
C THR A 511 2.49 29.95 13.02
N ASP A 512 2.56 30.63 11.88
CA ASP A 512 1.76 31.83 11.59
C ASP A 512 0.25 31.54 11.68
N GLU A 513 -0.23 30.37 11.24
CA GLU A 513 -1.66 29.99 11.35
C GLU A 513 -2.11 29.84 12.80
N PHE A 514 -1.25 29.28 13.66
CA PHE A 514 -1.54 29.17 15.09
C PHE A 514 -1.54 30.54 15.76
N ILE A 515 -0.62 31.43 15.40
CA ILE A 515 -0.58 32.80 15.92
C ILE A 515 -1.83 33.59 15.50
N GLU A 516 -2.25 33.50 14.24
CA GLU A 516 -3.44 34.20 13.75
C GLU A 516 -4.73 33.73 14.42
N ILE A 517 -4.88 32.43 14.65
CA ILE A 517 -6.07 31.86 15.28
C ILE A 517 -6.14 32.17 16.78
N THR A 518 -5.00 32.21 17.48
CA THR A 518 -4.93 32.46 18.93
C THR A 518 -4.97 33.95 19.31
N LYS A 519 -4.92 34.86 18.33
CA LYS A 519 -5.09 36.31 18.52
C LYS A 519 -6.54 36.78 18.40
N LYS A 520 -7.44 35.93 17.87
CA LYS A 520 -8.88 36.18 17.82
C LYS A 520 -9.48 36.03 19.20
#